data_AF-A0A7Y5HG56-F1
#
_entry.id   AF-A0A7Y5HG56-F1
#
_cell.length_a   1.000
_cell.length_b   1.000
_cell.length_c   1.000
_cell.angle_alpha   90.00
_cell.angle_beta   90.00
_cell.angle_gamma   90.00
#
_symmetry.space_group_name_H-M   'P 1'
#
loop_
_entity.id
_entity.type
_entity.pdbx_description
1 polymer ?
#
loop_
_entity_poly.entity_id
_entity_poly.type
_entity_poly.pdbx_seq_one_letter_code
_entity_poly.pdbx_strand_id
1 'polypeptide(L)'
;MGAEPGGRGTSRTLLLLAALLVLVAWRFPEGRLALYPFSLLATFAHEMGHGTTALLLGQSFDRLEMHPDGSGVAYWGGDPGRLTRALVAAGGLVGPSVVGAAILVLS
;
A
#
# COMPACT_ATOMS: atom_id res chain seq x y z
N MET A 1 25.67 -18.50 -28.50
CA MET A 1 25.89 -17.36 -27.59
C MET A 1 24.62 -16.51 -27.66
N GLY A 2 23.57 -16.95 -26.98
CA GLY A 2 22.24 -16.29 -27.00
C GLY A 2 22.19 -15.26 -25.89
N ALA A 3 21.64 -14.08 -26.19
CA ALA A 3 21.59 -12.95 -25.27
C ALA A 3 20.91 -13.32 -23.95
N GLU A 4 21.57 -13.04 -22.82
CA GLU A 4 20.99 -13.09 -21.47
C GLU A 4 19.86 -12.04 -21.39
N PRO A 5 18.57 -12.42 -21.39
CA PRO A 5 17.49 -11.45 -21.39
C PRO A 5 17.17 -11.11 -19.92
N GLY A 6 17.88 -10.12 -19.37
CA GLY A 6 17.66 -9.74 -17.97
C GLY A 6 18.57 -8.63 -17.44
N GLY A 7 18.85 -7.60 -18.23
CA GLY A 7 19.63 -6.46 -17.75
C GLY A 7 18.83 -5.61 -16.76
N ARG A 8 19.46 -5.13 -15.69
CA ARG A 8 18.87 -4.15 -14.72
C ARG A 8 18.17 -2.95 -15.39
N GLY A 9 18.58 -2.59 -16.61
CA GLY A 9 17.93 -1.57 -17.44
C GLY A 9 16.51 -1.97 -17.87
N THR A 10 16.29 -3.21 -18.30
CA THR A 10 15.00 -3.71 -18.76
C THR A 10 13.95 -3.72 -17.65
N SER A 11 14.30 -4.19 -16.45
CA SER A 11 13.37 -4.20 -15.30
C SER A 11 12.93 -2.79 -14.89
N ARG A 12 13.86 -1.82 -14.90
CA ARG A 12 13.53 -0.41 -14.62
C ARG A 12 12.60 0.17 -15.67
N THR A 13 12.86 -0.10 -16.94
CA THR A 13 11.98 0.31 -18.04
C THR A 13 10.59 -0.29 -17.89
N LEU A 14 10.48 -1.59 -17.56
CA LEU A 14 9.19 -2.25 -17.33
C LEU A 14 8.42 -1.62 -16.17
N LEU A 15 9.09 -1.31 -15.04
CA LEU A 15 8.45 -0.63 -13.91
C LEU A 15 7.96 0.76 -14.28
N LEU A 16 8.74 1.54 -15.03
CA LEU A 16 8.33 2.86 -15.51
C LEU A 16 7.14 2.78 -16.48
N LEU A 17 7.15 1.80 -17.38
CA LEU A 17 6.03 1.55 -18.30
C LEU A 17 4.77 1.10 -17.54
N ALA A 18 4.91 0.24 -16.54
CA ALA A 18 3.80 -0.17 -15.68
C ALA A 18 3.23 1.03 -14.90
N ALA A 19 4.09 1.88 -14.32
CA ALA A 19 3.66 3.09 -13.64
C ALA A 19 2.90 4.05 -14.58
N LEU A 20 3.42 4.26 -15.80
CA LEU A 20 2.74 5.06 -16.82
C LEU A 20 1.39 4.45 -17.20
N LEU A 21 1.32 3.13 -17.39
CA LEU A 21 0.08 2.43 -17.71
C LEU A 21 -0.98 2.62 -16.63
N VAL A 22 -0.60 2.51 -15.35
CA VAL A 22 -1.51 2.74 -14.22
C VAL A 22 -2.02 4.18 -14.22
N LEU A 23 -1.14 5.18 -14.42
CA LEU A 23 -1.54 6.59 -14.49
C LEU A 23 -2.53 6.87 -15.62
N VAL A 24 -2.30 6.27 -16.80
CA VAL A 24 -3.20 6.39 -17.95
C VAL A 24 -4.52 5.68 -17.69
N ALA A 25 -4.48 4.44 -17.17
CA ALA A 25 -5.68 3.64 -16.88
C ALA A 25 -6.60 4.37 -15.88
N TRP A 26 -6.04 5.05 -14.89
CA TRP A 26 -6.81 5.80 -13.90
C TRP A 26 -7.67 6.92 -14.50
N ARG A 27 -7.35 7.39 -15.71
CA ARG A 27 -8.13 8.41 -16.41
C ARG A 27 -9.48 7.89 -16.94
N PHE A 28 -9.60 6.59 -17.19
CA PHE A 28 -10.76 5.97 -17.83
C PHE A 28 -11.64 5.20 -16.81
N PRO A 29 -12.97 5.11 -17.00
CA PRO A 29 -13.86 4.33 -16.12
C PRO A 29 -13.47 2.86 -16.01
N GLU A 30 -13.16 2.21 -17.13
CA GLU A 30 -12.80 0.79 -17.20
C GLU A 30 -11.46 0.54 -16.50
N GLY A 31 -10.51 1.46 -16.67
CA GLY A 31 -9.23 1.40 -15.97
C GLY A 31 -9.39 1.59 -14.45
N ARG A 32 -10.28 2.47 -13.99
CA ARG A 32 -10.62 2.59 -12.57
C ARG A 32 -11.25 1.32 -12.02
N LEU A 33 -12.12 0.66 -12.79
CA LEU A 33 -12.71 -0.63 -12.39
C LEU A 33 -11.64 -1.73 -12.30
N ALA A 34 -10.71 -1.79 -13.25
CA ALA A 34 -9.60 -2.74 -13.22
C ALA A 34 -8.63 -2.48 -12.06
N LEU A 35 -8.39 -1.21 -11.72
CA LEU A 35 -7.52 -0.80 -10.61
C LEU A 35 -8.19 -0.92 -9.24
N TYR A 36 -9.51 -0.97 -9.18
CA TYR A 36 -10.29 -1.01 -7.95
C TYR A 36 -9.82 -2.04 -6.90
N PRO A 37 -9.59 -3.33 -7.23
CA PRO A 37 -9.08 -4.29 -6.25
C PRO A 37 -7.69 -3.91 -5.71
N PHE A 38 -6.83 -3.31 -6.53
CA PHE A 38 -5.52 -2.83 -6.10
C PHE A 38 -5.62 -1.59 -5.22
N SER A 39 -6.58 -0.69 -5.52
CA SER A 39 -6.88 0.46 -4.66
C SER A 39 -7.37 0.00 -3.30
N LEU A 40 -8.29 -0.96 -3.23
CA LEU A 40 -8.75 -1.54 -1.96
C LEU A 40 -7.60 -2.19 -1.19
N LEU A 41 -6.73 -2.94 -1.87
CA LEU A 41 -5.56 -3.54 -1.24
C LEU A 41 -4.59 -2.48 -0.67
N ALA A 42 -4.35 -1.40 -1.42
CA ALA A 42 -3.49 -0.30 -0.98
C ALA A 42 -4.08 0.41 0.23
N THR A 43 -5.38 0.72 0.23
CA THR A 43 -6.07 1.32 1.38
C THR A 43 -6.06 0.36 2.58
N PHE A 44 -6.35 -0.92 2.38
CA PHE A 44 -6.27 -1.91 3.45
C PHE A 44 -4.86 -1.96 4.06
N ALA A 45 -3.81 -1.99 3.24
CA ALA A 45 -2.43 -1.98 3.70
C ALA A 45 -2.06 -0.68 4.44
N HIS A 46 -2.61 0.46 4.04
CA HIS A 46 -2.47 1.74 4.73
C HIS A 46 -3.09 1.68 6.13
N GLU A 47 -4.37 1.29 6.23
CA GLU A 47 -5.07 1.23 7.51
C GLU A 47 -4.48 0.15 8.44
N MET A 48 -4.08 -1.00 7.89
CA MET A 48 -3.33 -2.01 8.65
C MET A 48 -1.97 -1.49 9.12
N GLY A 49 -1.32 -0.60 8.36
CA GLY A 49 -0.07 0.06 8.77
C GLY A 49 -0.25 0.90 10.03
N HIS A 50 -1.35 1.65 10.14
CA HIS A 50 -1.72 2.34 11.37
C HIS A 50 -1.97 1.35 12.51
N GLY A 51 -2.85 0.36 12.30
CA GLY A 51 -3.25 -0.59 13.35
C GLY A 51 -2.10 -1.43 13.88
N THR A 52 -1.26 -1.99 13.00
CA THR A 52 -0.09 -2.79 13.39
C THR A 52 0.95 -1.97 14.14
N THR A 53 1.20 -0.73 13.70
CA THR A 53 2.13 0.17 14.40
C THR A 53 1.59 0.56 15.78
N ALA A 54 0.28 0.77 15.90
CA ALA A 54 -0.37 1.03 17.19
C ALA A 54 -0.15 -0.15 18.16
N LEU A 55 -0.41 -1.39 17.71
CA LEU A 55 -0.18 -2.60 18.50
C LEU A 55 1.29 -2.74 18.95
N LEU A 56 2.24 -2.51 18.04
CA LEU A 56 3.67 -2.60 18.34
C LEU A 56 4.14 -1.57 19.38
N LEU A 57 3.45 -0.43 19.46
CA LEU A 57 3.73 0.63 20.44
C LEU A 57 2.87 0.53 21.70
N GLY A 58 2.28 -0.65 21.95
CA GLY A 58 1.50 -0.94 23.15
C GLY A 58 0.14 -0.23 23.21
N GLN A 59 -0.37 0.24 22.07
CA GLN A 59 -1.72 0.79 21.93
C GLN A 59 -2.70 -0.33 21.51
N SER A 60 -4.01 -0.05 21.51
CA SER A 60 -5.03 -0.99 21.01
C SER A 60 -5.32 -0.75 19.53
N PHE A 61 -5.69 -1.80 18.81
CA PHE A 61 -6.26 -1.72 17.46
C PHE A 61 -7.58 -2.48 17.46
N ASP A 62 -8.68 -1.76 17.35
CA ASP A 62 -10.01 -2.30 17.62
C ASP A 62 -10.64 -2.89 16.36
N ARG A 63 -10.60 -2.12 15.26
CA ARG A 63 -11.12 -2.56 13.96
C ARG A 63 -10.60 -1.72 12.81
N LEU A 64 -10.76 -2.27 11.61
CA LEU A 64 -10.52 -1.61 10.33
C LEU A 64 -11.84 -1.59 9.56
N GLU A 65 -12.23 -0.42 9.08
CA GLU A 65 -13.38 -0.26 8.19
C GLU A 65 -12.89 0.04 6.77
N MET A 66 -13.46 -0.66 5.79
CA MET A 66 -13.23 -0.44 4.36
C MET A 66 -14.55 0.00 3.72
N HIS A 67 -14.50 1.07 2.94
CA HIS A 67 -15.67 1.61 2.27
C HIS A 67 -15.65 1.31 0.76
N PRO A 68 -16.83 1.15 0.12
CA PRO A 68 -16.91 0.84 -1.31
C PRO A 68 -16.30 1.91 -2.22
N ASP A 69 -16.15 3.15 -1.76
CA ASP A 69 -15.50 4.23 -2.50
C ASP A 69 -13.96 4.14 -2.49
N GLY A 70 -13.39 3.14 -1.82
CA GLY A 70 -11.96 2.91 -1.71
C GLY A 70 -11.30 3.61 -0.51
N SER A 71 -12.06 4.34 0.30
CA SER A 71 -11.58 4.89 1.57
C SER A 71 -11.59 3.84 2.68
N GLY A 72 -10.88 4.11 3.76
CA GLY A 72 -10.83 3.24 4.93
C GLY A 72 -10.49 4.02 6.20
N VAL A 73 -10.71 3.38 7.35
CA VAL A 73 -10.40 3.93 8.66
C VAL A 73 -9.93 2.83 9.60
N ALA A 74 -8.73 3.01 10.17
CA ALA A 74 -8.23 2.22 11.29
C ALA A 74 -8.62 2.85 12.63
N TYR A 75 -9.43 2.14 13.42
CA TYR A 75 -9.77 2.53 14.78
C TYR A 75 -8.76 1.93 15.76
N TRP A 76 -7.96 2.78 16.38
CA TRP A 76 -6.96 2.40 17.38
C TRP A 76 -7.06 3.36 18.58
N GLY A 77 -6.68 2.88 19.76
CA GLY A 77 -6.94 3.58 21.03
C GLY A 77 -5.80 3.46 22.04
N GLY A 78 -5.87 4.26 23.10
CA GLY A 78 -4.86 4.34 24.17
C GLY A 78 -4.59 5.78 24.60
N ASP A 79 -3.51 5.98 25.38
CA ASP A 79 -2.97 7.31 25.73
C ASP A 79 -1.63 7.55 25.02
N PRO A 80 -1.64 7.79 23.70
CA PRO A 80 -0.41 7.90 22.95
C PRO A 80 0.27 9.25 23.21
N GLY A 81 1.59 9.22 23.41
CA GLY A 81 2.42 10.43 23.32
C GLY A 81 2.48 11.00 21.90
N ARG A 82 3.09 12.18 21.75
CA ARG A 82 3.29 12.82 20.43
C ARG A 82 4.09 11.93 19.47
N LEU A 83 5.13 11.27 19.98
CA LEU A 83 5.96 10.36 19.18
C LEU A 83 5.17 9.13 18.73
N THR A 84 4.41 8.49 19.63
CA THR A 84 3.56 7.35 19.30
C THR A 84 2.56 7.70 18.19
N ARG A 85 1.87 8.84 18.30
CA ARG A 85 0.95 9.30 17.24
C ARG A 85 1.67 9.50 15.90
N ALA A 86 2.86 10.11 15.91
CA ALA A 86 3.63 10.33 14.69
C ALA A 86 4.08 9.01 14.04
N LEU A 87 4.52 8.04 14.84
CA LEU A 87 4.91 6.72 14.35
C LEU A 87 3.72 5.94 13.80
N VAL A 88 2.57 5.94 14.49
CA VAL A 88 1.35 5.33 13.97
C VAL A 88 0.95 5.95 12.65
N ALA A 89 0.98 7.29 12.53
CA ALA A 89 0.71 7.98 11.27
C ALA A 89 1.68 7.56 10.15
N ALA A 90 2.98 7.46 10.46
CA ALA A 90 3.99 6.99 9.51
C ALA A 90 3.77 5.52 9.10
N GLY A 91 3.27 4.68 10.02
CA GLY A 91 2.91 3.29 9.74
C GLY A 91 1.95 3.15 8.57
N GLY A 92 0.92 4.00 8.50
CA GLY A 92 -0.02 4.00 7.37
C GLY A 92 0.63 4.38 6.04
N LEU A 93 1.55 5.36 6.04
CA LEU A 93 2.29 5.73 4.83
C LEU A 93 3.19 4.60 4.31
N VAL A 94 3.82 3.84 5.22
CA VAL A 94 4.80 2.79 4.87
C VAL A 94 4.11 1.46 4.53
N GLY A 95 2.96 1.16 5.13
CA GLY A 95 2.22 -0.10 4.96
C GLY A 95 2.05 -0.56 3.49
N PRO A 96 1.53 0.28 2.57
CA PRO A 96 1.36 -0.10 1.17
C PRO A 96 2.68 -0.46 0.47
N SER A 97 3.76 0.25 0.78
CA SER A 97 5.08 -0.02 0.20
C SER A 97 5.64 -1.37 0.67
N VAL A 98 5.45 -1.69 1.95
CA VAL A 98 5.87 -2.98 2.53
C VAL A 98 5.11 -4.14 1.90
N VAL A 99 3.77 -4.03 1.81
CA VAL A 99 2.94 -5.07 1.18
C VAL A 99 3.27 -5.22 -0.30
N GLY A 100 3.43 -4.11 -1.04
CA GLY A 100 3.82 -4.14 -2.44
C GLY A 100 5.18 -4.80 -2.66
N ALA A 101 6.18 -4.46 -1.84
CA ALA A 101 7.50 -5.10 -1.90
C ALA A 101 7.42 -6.60 -1.58
N ALA A 102 6.64 -7.00 -0.58
CA ALA A 102 6.45 -8.40 -0.23
C ALA A 102 5.83 -9.19 -1.39
N ILE A 103 4.81 -8.65 -2.05
CA ILE A 103 4.19 -9.30 -3.23
C ILE A 103 5.22 -9.50 -4.33
N LEU A 104 6.02 -8.48 -4.66
CA LEU A 104 7.05 -8.56 -5.71
C LEU A 104 8.17 -9.56 -5.39
N VAL A 105 8.51 -9.73 -4.11
CA VAL A 105 9.54 -10.69 -3.67
C VAL A 105 9.00 -12.11 -3.65
N LEU A 106 7.71 -12.29 -3.40
CA LEU A 106 7.06 -13.61 -3.26
C LEU A 106 6.42 -14.12 -4.58
N SER A 107 6.37 -13.29 -5.62
CA SER A 107 5.85 -13.61 -6.95
C SER A 107 6.91 -14.18 -7.88
#